data_AF-A0A6C0KAN7-F1
#
_entry.id   AF-A0A6C0KAN7-F1
#
_cell.length_a   1.000
_cell.length_b   1.000
_cell.length_c   1.000
_cell.angle_alpha   90.00
_cell.angle_beta   90.00
_cell.angle_gamma   90.00
#
_symmetry.space_group_name_H-M   'P 1'
#
loop_
_entity.id
_entity.type
_entity.pdbx_description
1 polymer ?
#
loop_
_entity_poly.entity_id
_entity_poly.type
_entity_poly.pdbx_seq_one_letter_code
_entity_poly.pdbx_strand_id
1 'polypeptide(L)'
;MNLAIKTNEFDPHNIIISEKTKNNVMSESDFYRLIWSNEYCSTNGIFIYFNLQKVRIERYFNKIKCVFENNHNNQSTITYIKSIERLILNKFKNNNNKDMSRRIYEQLENGFIKLYPQNENVVYKEYTNLKFLLKISGIWSSNENNSFGLTFRFFIINNQF
;
A
#
# COMPACT_ATOMS: atom_id res chain seq x y z
N MET A 1 4.96 8.07 -16.13
CA MET A 1 5.90 8.53 -15.09
C MET A 1 5.29 8.20 -13.74
N ASN A 2 6.00 7.48 -12.86
CA ASN A 2 5.55 7.20 -11.49
C ASN A 2 6.39 8.06 -10.56
N LEU A 3 5.75 8.97 -9.81
CA LEU A 3 6.42 9.80 -8.82
C LEU A 3 6.21 9.17 -7.46
N ALA A 4 7.29 8.80 -6.77
CA ALA A 4 7.23 8.17 -5.47
C ALA A 4 7.64 9.16 -4.39
N ILE A 5 6.80 9.29 -3.36
CA ILE A 5 7.09 10.06 -2.16
C ILE A 5 7.76 9.15 -1.14
N LYS A 6 8.73 9.70 -0.39
CA LYS A 6 9.21 8.99 0.81
C LYS A 6 8.11 8.95 1.85
N THR A 7 8.21 8.01 2.78
CA THR A 7 7.30 7.93 3.91
C THR A 7 7.17 9.29 4.59
N ASN A 8 8.24 9.86 5.15
CA ASN A 8 8.23 11.13 5.89
C ASN A 8 7.71 12.39 5.16
N GLU A 9 7.55 12.37 3.83
CA GLU A 9 7.11 13.51 3.01
C GLU A 9 5.61 13.47 2.66
N PHE A 10 4.86 12.49 3.18
CA PHE A 10 3.44 12.35 2.88
C PHE A 10 2.57 13.42 3.56
N ASP A 11 1.81 14.16 2.74
CA ASP A 11 0.80 15.13 3.19
C ASP A 11 -0.62 14.68 2.75
N PRO A 12 -1.55 14.44 3.71
CA PRO A 12 -2.95 14.12 3.42
C PRO A 12 -3.74 15.17 2.65
N HIS A 13 -3.32 16.43 2.64
CA HIS A 13 -3.99 17.52 1.91
C HIS A 13 -3.86 17.35 0.39
N ASN A 14 -2.76 16.74 -0.05
CA ASN A 14 -2.48 16.46 -1.46
C ASN A 14 -3.28 15.27 -2.02
N ILE A 15 -4.24 14.72 -1.25
CA ILE A 15 -5.03 13.56 -1.63
C ILE A 15 -6.42 14.00 -2.06
N ILE A 16 -6.76 13.70 -3.31
CA ILE A 16 -8.08 13.88 -3.89
C ILE A 16 -8.73 12.50 -4.02
N ILE A 17 -9.97 12.38 -3.56
CA ILE A 17 -10.80 11.18 -3.72
C ILE A 17 -11.78 11.47 -4.85
N SER A 18 -11.75 10.68 -5.92
CA SER A 18 -12.69 10.85 -7.04
C SER A 18 -14.12 10.50 -6.65
N GLU A 19 -15.06 10.82 -7.53
CA GLU A 19 -16.40 10.25 -7.50
C GLU A 19 -16.37 8.73 -7.64
N LYS A 20 -17.47 8.08 -7.23
CA LYS A 20 -17.62 6.63 -7.29
C LYS A 20 -17.66 6.15 -8.73
N THR A 21 -16.97 5.04 -8.99
CA THR A 21 -17.00 4.32 -10.26
C THR A 21 -17.29 2.84 -10.00
N LYS A 22 -17.79 2.13 -11.00
CA LYS A 22 -18.02 0.69 -10.89
C LYS A 22 -16.70 -0.03 -10.64
N ASN A 23 -16.64 -0.88 -9.61
CA ASN A 23 -15.46 -1.70 -9.38
C ASN A 23 -15.45 -2.91 -10.33
N ASN A 24 -14.44 -2.98 -11.18
CA ASN A 24 -14.28 -4.07 -12.15
C ASN A 24 -13.62 -5.33 -11.57
N VAL A 25 -13.08 -5.25 -10.34
CA VAL A 25 -12.35 -6.34 -9.69
C VAL A 25 -13.21 -7.04 -8.63
N MET A 26 -14.01 -6.27 -7.89
CA MET A 26 -14.92 -6.79 -6.87
C MET A 26 -16.35 -6.45 -7.27
N SER A 27 -17.14 -7.47 -7.58
CA SER A 27 -18.57 -7.35 -7.89
C SER A 27 -19.32 -6.63 -6.76
N GLU A 28 -20.38 -5.89 -7.11
CA GLU A 28 -21.24 -5.15 -6.15
C GLU A 28 -20.47 -4.23 -5.18
N SER A 29 -19.36 -3.67 -5.64
CA SER A 29 -18.62 -2.66 -4.90
C SER A 29 -18.32 -1.42 -5.75
N ASP A 30 -18.21 -0.29 -5.06
CA ASP A 30 -17.80 0.98 -5.64
C ASP A 30 -16.28 1.13 -5.53
N PHE A 31 -15.68 1.78 -6.52
CA PHE A 31 -14.29 2.16 -6.53
C PHE A 31 -14.14 3.68 -6.58
N TYR A 32 -13.38 4.21 -5.62
CA TYR A 32 -13.02 5.62 -5.53
C TYR A 32 -11.54 5.75 -5.84
N ARG A 33 -11.18 6.41 -6.94
CA ARG A 33 -9.78 6.59 -7.32
C ARG A 33 -9.13 7.58 -6.37
N LEU A 34 -7.93 7.24 -5.90
CA LEU A 34 -7.08 8.17 -5.18
C LEU A 34 -6.17 8.87 -6.18
N ILE A 35 -6.14 10.19 -6.12
CA ILE A 35 -5.24 11.02 -6.91
C ILE A 35 -4.36 11.76 -5.92
N TRP A 36 -3.05 11.68 -6.11
CA TRP A 36 -2.12 12.54 -5.41
C TRP A 36 -1.85 13.75 -6.28
N SER A 37 -1.93 14.96 -5.74
CA SER A 37 -1.71 16.19 -6.49
C SER A 37 -1.06 17.23 -5.60
N ASN A 38 -0.03 17.89 -6.12
CA ASN A 38 0.57 19.09 -5.54
C ASN A 38 0.70 20.18 -6.61
N GLU A 39 1.41 21.26 -6.29
CA GLU A 39 1.64 22.39 -7.21
C GLU A 39 2.47 22.02 -8.46
N TYR A 40 3.20 20.90 -8.44
CA TYR A 40 4.09 20.50 -9.54
C TYR A 40 3.48 19.43 -10.45
N CYS A 41 2.67 18.52 -9.91
CA CYS A 41 2.10 17.42 -10.69
C CYS A 41 0.92 16.73 -10.00
N SER A 42 0.23 15.88 -10.77
CA SER A 42 -0.79 14.95 -10.28
C SER A 42 -0.51 13.53 -10.77
N THR A 43 -0.72 12.54 -9.91
CA THR A 43 -0.55 11.11 -10.23
C THR A 43 -1.79 10.30 -9.89
N ASN A 44 -2.08 9.31 -10.74
CA ASN A 44 -3.11 8.31 -10.47
C ASN A 44 -2.60 7.31 -9.42
N GLY A 45 -3.07 7.48 -8.20
CA GLY A 45 -2.62 6.77 -7.02
C GLY A 45 -1.47 7.46 -6.30
N ILE A 46 -1.23 6.99 -5.08
CA ILE A 46 -0.14 7.42 -4.20
C ILE A 46 0.93 6.34 -4.25
N PHE A 47 2.18 6.73 -4.48
CA PHE A 47 3.31 5.81 -4.50
C PHE A 47 4.25 6.14 -3.36
N ILE A 48 4.41 5.21 -2.42
CA ILE A 48 5.25 5.40 -1.24
C ILE A 48 6.49 4.51 -1.37
N TYR A 49 7.66 5.14 -1.33
CA TYR A 49 8.94 4.46 -1.29
C TYR A 49 9.38 4.24 0.16
N PHE A 50 9.82 3.02 0.47
CA PHE A 50 10.38 2.69 1.78
C PHE A 50 11.36 1.52 1.71
N ASN A 51 12.15 1.33 2.76
CA ASN A 51 13.06 0.20 2.90
C ASN A 51 12.82 -0.54 4.21
N LEU A 52 13.10 -1.84 4.19
CA LEU A 52 13.13 -2.68 5.39
C LEU A 52 14.44 -3.46 5.43
N GLN A 53 14.96 -3.63 6.64
CA GLN A 53 16.16 -4.41 6.92
C GLN A 53 15.82 -5.85 7.32
N LYS A 54 16.75 -6.77 7.05
CA LYS A 54 16.64 -8.21 7.36
C LYS A 54 15.35 -8.82 6.83
N VAL A 55 15.17 -8.76 5.52
CA VAL A 55 13.98 -9.26 4.84
C VAL A 55 14.27 -10.62 4.23
N ARG A 56 13.52 -11.65 4.63
CA ARG A 56 13.55 -12.98 4.03
C ARG A 56 12.44 -13.12 2.99
N ILE A 57 12.81 -13.45 1.76
CA ILE A 57 11.84 -13.68 0.68
C ILE A 57 11.52 -15.17 0.59
N GLU A 58 10.24 -15.49 0.74
CA GLU A 58 9.70 -16.84 0.70
C GLU A 58 8.64 -16.99 -0.40
N ARG A 59 8.53 -18.20 -0.96
CA ARG A 59 7.42 -18.54 -1.84
C ARG A 59 6.18 -18.81 -1.01
N TYR A 60 5.05 -18.23 -1.40
CA TYR A 60 3.77 -18.40 -0.73
C TYR A 60 2.66 -18.65 -1.76
N PHE A 61 2.43 -19.93 -2.08
CA PHE A 61 1.56 -20.36 -3.18
C PHE A 61 1.93 -19.64 -4.50
N ASN A 62 1.00 -18.85 -5.05
CA ASN A 62 1.16 -18.04 -6.26
C ASN A 62 1.60 -16.60 -5.95
N LYS A 63 2.01 -16.33 -4.71
CA LYS A 63 2.47 -15.03 -4.23
C LYS A 63 3.89 -15.16 -3.67
N ILE A 64 4.53 -14.02 -3.52
CA ILE A 64 5.81 -13.89 -2.82
C ILE A 64 5.50 -13.30 -1.45
N LYS A 65 6.09 -13.85 -0.40
CA LYS A 65 5.97 -13.34 0.97
C LYS A 65 7.33 -12.82 1.42
N CYS A 66 7.41 -11.53 1.67
CA CYS A 66 8.57 -10.91 2.31
C CYS A 66 8.32 -10.90 3.81
N VAL A 67 9.09 -11.67 4.57
CA VAL A 67 9.05 -11.71 6.03
C VAL A 67 10.14 -10.79 6.57
N PHE A 68 9.82 -9.98 7.56
CA PHE A 68 10.76 -9.08 8.19
C PHE A 68 10.54 -9.07 9.70
N GLU A 69 11.59 -8.71 10.44
CA GLU A 69 11.53 -8.60 11.89
C GLU A 69 11.04 -7.22 12.32
N ASN A 70 10.28 -7.18 13.42
CA ASN A 70 9.93 -5.93 14.09
C ASN A 70 11.11 -5.45 14.94
N ASN A 71 12.13 -4.93 14.27
CA ASN A 71 13.32 -4.34 14.88
C ASN A 71 13.22 -2.81 14.92
N HIS A 72 14.06 -2.18 15.75
CA HIS A 72 14.10 -0.72 15.90
C HIS A 72 14.31 0.01 14.55
N ASN A 73 15.05 -0.59 13.62
CA ASN A 73 15.35 0.02 12.32
C ASN A 73 14.13 0.03 11.38
N ASN A 74 13.24 -0.95 11.50
CA ASN A 74 12.03 -1.07 10.69
C ASN A 74 10.81 -0.41 11.34
N GLN A 75 10.80 -0.28 12.67
CA GLN A 75 9.64 0.16 13.45
C GLN A 75 9.10 1.53 13.00
N SER A 76 9.98 2.51 12.75
CA SER A 76 9.59 3.85 12.31
C SER A 76 8.88 3.80 10.95
N THR A 77 9.48 3.12 9.98
CA THR A 77 8.92 2.91 8.64
C THR A 77 7.58 2.18 8.69
N ILE A 78 7.49 1.10 9.47
CA ILE A 78 6.26 0.32 9.64
C ILE A 78 5.15 1.18 10.25
N THR A 79 5.46 1.91 11.33
CA THR A 79 4.51 2.82 11.97
C THR A 79 4.02 3.89 11.01
N TYR A 80 4.91 4.41 10.16
CA TYR A 80 4.55 5.41 9.17
C TYR A 80 3.62 4.86 8.08
N ILE A 81 3.88 3.67 7.55
CA ILE A 81 3.00 3.08 6.53
C ILE A 81 1.62 2.76 7.12
N LYS A 82 1.58 2.27 8.37
CA LYS A 82 0.33 2.07 9.13
C LYS A 82 -0.43 3.38 9.32
N SER A 83 0.28 4.48 9.61
CA SER A 83 -0.35 5.78 9.80
C SER A 83 -0.90 6.35 8.50
N ILE A 84 -0.20 6.19 7.36
CA ILE A 84 -0.70 6.57 6.02
C ILE A 84 -2.03 5.87 5.73
N GLU A 85 -2.10 4.54 5.88
CA GLU A 85 -3.33 3.79 5.62
C GLU A 85 -4.49 4.33 6.47
N ARG A 86 -4.23 4.54 7.77
CA ARG A 86 -5.22 5.09 8.69
C ARG A 86 -5.69 6.49 8.29
N LEU A 87 -4.78 7.37 7.87
CA LEU A 87 -5.10 8.74 7.46
C LEU A 87 -5.99 8.76 6.22
N ILE A 88 -5.65 7.97 5.20
CA ILE A 88 -6.44 7.87 3.95
C ILE A 88 -7.84 7.34 4.25
N LEU A 89 -7.93 6.26 5.04
CA LEU A 89 -9.22 5.64 5.36
C LEU A 89 -10.08 6.52 6.27
N ASN A 90 -9.49 7.25 7.23
CA ASN A 90 -10.22 8.21 8.06
C ASN A 90 -10.81 9.36 7.23
N LYS A 91 -10.05 9.89 6.25
CA LYS A 91 -10.55 10.93 5.33
C LYS A 91 -11.80 10.47 4.58
N PHE A 92 -11.86 9.20 4.19
CA PHE A 92 -13.03 8.61 3.54
C PHE A 92 -14.16 8.24 4.52
N LYS A 93 -13.82 7.78 5.73
CA LYS A 93 -14.79 7.39 6.77
C LYS A 93 -15.66 8.56 7.23
N ASN A 94 -15.13 9.77 7.28
CA ASN A 94 -15.92 10.94 7.66
C ASN A 94 -17.17 11.13 6.77
N ASN A 95 -17.19 10.48 5.60
CA ASN A 95 -18.32 10.52 4.67
C ASN A 95 -19.13 9.21 4.65
N ASN A 96 -18.80 8.19 5.47
CA ASN A 96 -19.42 6.85 5.45
C ASN A 96 -19.37 6.11 6.81
N ASN A 97 -20.50 5.52 7.23
CA ASN A 97 -20.61 4.74 8.48
C ASN A 97 -20.19 3.26 8.37
N LYS A 98 -19.32 2.92 7.42
CA LYS A 98 -18.91 1.55 7.12
C LYS A 98 -17.71 1.09 7.96
N ASP A 99 -17.47 -0.21 7.99
CA ASP A 99 -16.31 -0.81 8.67
C ASP A 99 -15.02 -0.65 7.86
N MET A 100 -13.93 -0.34 8.57
CA MET A 100 -12.64 -0.06 7.97
C MET A 100 -11.77 -1.32 7.89
N SER A 101 -11.49 -1.78 6.67
CA SER A 101 -10.54 -2.85 6.40
C SER A 101 -9.11 -2.31 6.28
N ARG A 102 -8.24 -2.69 7.23
CA ARG A 102 -6.84 -2.21 7.34
C ARG A 102 -5.85 -3.30 6.95
N ARG A 103 -5.91 -3.71 5.69
CA ARG A 103 -5.13 -4.85 5.18
C ARG A 103 -3.63 -4.59 5.13
N ILE A 104 -3.18 -3.34 4.99
CA ILE A 104 -1.75 -3.02 5.05
C ILE A 104 -1.29 -3.15 6.51
N TYR A 105 -2.03 -2.59 7.44
CA TYR A 105 -1.78 -2.71 8.87
C TYR A 105 -1.67 -4.16 9.31
N GLU A 106 -2.65 -4.99 8.96
CA GLU A 106 -2.66 -6.43 9.29
C GLU A 106 -1.40 -7.15 8.80
N GLN A 107 -0.96 -6.87 7.57
CA GLN A 107 0.25 -7.47 7.02
C GLN A 107 1.50 -7.02 7.79
N LEU A 108 1.62 -5.72 8.02
CA LEU A 108 2.77 -5.16 8.69
C LEU A 108 2.85 -5.51 10.18
N GLU A 109 1.71 -5.65 10.86
CA GLU A 109 1.63 -6.13 12.25
C GLU A 109 2.12 -7.57 12.36
N ASN A 110 1.77 -8.42 11.40
CA ASN A 110 2.19 -9.81 11.36
C ASN A 110 3.61 -10.02 10.80
N GLY A 111 4.38 -8.94 10.55
CA GLY A 111 5.77 -9.04 10.11
C GLY A 111 5.94 -9.55 8.67
N PHE A 112 4.96 -9.35 7.79
CA PHE A 112 5.11 -9.76 6.39
C PHE A 112 4.49 -8.79 5.39
N ILE A 113 4.94 -8.86 4.14
CA ILE A 113 4.34 -8.21 2.97
C ILE A 113 4.09 -9.27 1.90
N LYS A 114 2.88 -9.30 1.34
CA LYS A 114 2.54 -10.16 0.19
C LYS A 114 2.65 -9.38 -1.11
N LEU A 115 3.36 -9.97 -2.06
CA LEU A 115 3.59 -9.46 -3.40
C LEU A 115 2.99 -10.42 -4.42
N TYR A 116 2.48 -9.89 -5.52
CA TYR A 116 2.15 -10.69 -6.69
C TYR A 116 3.38 -10.76 -7.58
N PRO A 117 3.87 -11.96 -7.94
CA PRO A 117 5.01 -12.09 -8.84
C PRO A 117 4.71 -11.32 -10.13
N GLN A 118 5.47 -10.26 -10.37
CA GLN A 118 5.70 -9.80 -11.74
C GLN A 118 6.74 -10.76 -12.33
N ASN A 119 6.76 -10.94 -13.64
CA ASN A 119 7.54 -11.93 -14.41
C ASN A 119 9.08 -11.86 -14.24
N GLU A 120 9.58 -11.70 -13.02
CA GLU A 120 10.97 -11.47 -12.65
C GLU A 120 11.50 -12.65 -11.84
N ASN A 121 12.78 -12.94 -12.04
CA ASN A 121 13.56 -13.93 -11.32
C ASN A 121 13.81 -13.46 -9.87
N VAL A 122 12.78 -13.47 -9.04
CA VAL A 122 12.93 -13.14 -7.62
C VAL A 122 13.74 -14.24 -6.95
N VAL A 123 14.93 -13.87 -6.47
CA VAL A 123 15.81 -14.80 -5.74
C VAL A 123 15.30 -14.91 -4.30
N TYR A 124 14.85 -16.10 -3.94
CA TYR A 124 14.39 -16.46 -2.60
C TYR A 124 15.58 -16.59 -1.65
N LYS A 125 15.90 -15.49 -0.97
CA LYS A 125 16.98 -15.43 0.03
C LYS A 125 16.69 -14.36 1.07
N GLU A 126 17.60 -14.22 2.01
CA GLU A 126 17.62 -13.11 2.95
C GLU A 126 18.36 -11.90 2.36
N TYR A 127 17.82 -10.72 2.60
CA TYR A 127 18.38 -9.44 2.17
C TYR A 127 18.61 -8.57 3.40
N THR A 128 19.82 -8.03 3.52
CA THR A 128 20.18 -7.10 4.61
C THR A 128 19.33 -5.84 4.57
N ASN A 129 19.07 -5.32 3.37
CA ASN A 129 18.20 -4.18 3.12
C ASN A 129 17.47 -4.37 1.78
N LEU A 130 16.13 -4.26 1.81
CA LEU A 130 15.29 -4.40 0.63
C LEU A 130 14.41 -3.16 0.46
N LYS A 131 14.35 -2.65 -0.77
CA LYS A 131 13.57 -1.47 -1.13
C LYS A 131 12.21 -1.88 -1.68
N PHE A 132 11.17 -1.18 -1.26
CA PHE A 132 9.81 -1.43 -1.64
C PHE A 132 9.15 -0.17 -2.21
N LEU A 133 8.19 -0.40 -3.11
CA LEU A 133 7.22 0.60 -3.53
C LEU A 133 5.82 0.12 -3.11
N LEU A 134 5.09 0.95 -2.39
CA LEU A 134 3.66 0.75 -2.13
C LEU A 134 2.87 1.68 -3.04
N LYS A 135 2.10 1.12 -3.97
CA LYS A 135 1.10 1.88 -4.75
C LYS A 135 -0.26 1.72 -4.09
N ILE A 136 -0.88 2.83 -3.71
CA ILE A 136 -2.28 2.90 -3.26
C ILE A 136 -3.08 3.54 -4.39
N SER A 137 -3.94 2.77 -5.05
CA SER A 137 -4.64 3.20 -6.27
C SER A 137 -6.01 3.83 -5.99
N GLY A 138 -6.63 3.46 -4.88
CA GLY A 138 -7.99 3.87 -4.57
C GLY A 138 -8.53 3.23 -3.30
N ILE A 139 -9.81 3.46 -3.07
CA ILE A 139 -10.60 2.90 -1.99
C ILE A 139 -11.71 2.07 -2.62
N TRP A 140 -11.86 0.82 -2.22
CA TRP A 140 -13.04 0.02 -2.54
C TRP A 140 -14.06 0.17 -1.42
N SER A 141 -15.34 0.20 -1.74
CA SER A 141 -16.43 0.24 -0.77
C SER A 141 -17.50 -0.78 -1.17
N SER A 142 -17.74 -1.77 -0.31
CA SER A 142 -18.78 -2.79 -0.51
C SER A 142 -20.01 -2.43 0.34
N ASN A 143 -21.20 -2.56 -0.25
CA ASN A 143 -22.45 -2.47 0.50
C ASN A 143 -22.78 -3.80 1.19
N GLU A 144 -22.49 -4.94 0.56
CA GLU A 144 -22.78 -6.28 1.08
C GLU A 144 -22.09 -6.55 2.42
N ASN A 145 -20.77 -6.32 2.47
CA ASN A 145 -19.97 -6.54 3.68
C ASN A 145 -19.90 -5.31 4.57
N ASN A 146 -20.70 -4.27 4.28
CA ASN A 146 -20.72 -2.97 4.94
C ASN A 146 -19.31 -2.41 5.27
N SER A 147 -18.34 -2.61 4.37
CA SER A 147 -16.94 -2.33 4.64
C SER A 147 -16.25 -1.64 3.46
N PHE A 148 -15.14 -0.97 3.76
CA PHE A 148 -14.30 -0.33 2.78
C PHE A 148 -12.83 -0.50 3.13
N GLY A 149 -11.96 -0.37 2.14
CA GLY A 149 -10.53 -0.52 2.35
C GLY A 149 -9.73 0.01 1.17
N LEU A 150 -8.40 -0.04 1.29
CA LEU A 150 -7.52 0.41 0.22
C LEU A 150 -7.35 -0.66 -0.86
N THR A 151 -7.29 -0.22 -2.11
CA THR A 151 -6.76 -1.01 -3.22
C THR A 151 -5.29 -0.67 -3.40
N PHE A 152 -4.40 -1.60 -3.05
CA PHE A 152 -2.96 -1.36 -3.06
C PHE A 152 -2.16 -2.52 -3.64
N ARG A 153 -0.90 -2.24 -3.99
CA ARG A 153 0.07 -3.23 -4.44
C ARG A 153 1.47 -2.86 -3.97
N PHE A 154 2.19 -3.84 -3.45
CA PHE A 154 3.61 -3.72 -3.17
C PHE A 154 4.44 -4.17 -4.38
N PHE A 155 5.63 -3.60 -4.51
CA PHE A 155 6.66 -3.97 -5.47
C PHE A 155 8.02 -3.99 -4.78
N ILE A 156 8.92 -4.86 -5.23
CA ILE A 156 10.33 -4.79 -4.86
C ILE A 156 11.03 -3.91 -5.89
N ILE A 157 11.85 -2.96 -5.46
CA ILE A 157 12.70 -2.17 -6.36
C ILE A 157 14.13 -2.67 -6.21
N ASN A 158 14.63 -3.39 -7.21
CA ASN A 158 16.05 -3.70 -7.28
C ASN A 158 16.77 -2.58 -8.05
N ASN A 159 17.91 -2.13 -7.51
CA ASN A 159 18.75 -1.07 -8.05
C ASN A 159 19.50 -1.48 -9.35
N GLN A 160 19.00 -2.42 -10.14
CA GLN A 160 19.54 -2.69 -11.48
C GLN A 160 18.82 -1.79 -12.48
N PHE A 161 19.17 -0.50 -12.46
CA PHE A 161 19.04 0.37 -13.63
C PHE A 161 20.41 0.44 -14.30
#